data_AF-A0A257U5S8-F1
#
_entry.id   AF-A0A257U5S8-F1
#
_cell.length_a   1.000
_cell.length_b   1.000
_cell.length_c   1.000
_cell.angle_alpha   90.00
_cell.angle_beta   90.00
_cell.angle_gamma   90.00
#
_symmetry.space_group_name_H-M   'P 1'
#
loop_
_entity.id
_entity.type
_entity.pdbx_description
1 polymer ?
#
loop_
_entity_poly.entity_id
_entity_poly.type
_entity_poly.pdbx_seq_one_letter_code
_entity_poly.pdbx_strand_id
1 'polypeptide(L)'
;MIGRLLGAIVVLVAAVCVATVLAETLAIGYLRYRGKLDEKTVVKLIAVANGADAPLPPSARARAENEPGPEQASLEDVARERALRSRDIELRELALGDNLAMVQTEYAKLIDEKDRYERIKTAFRGQLDELREGVLANNRDTARAILENMKPKQAKDQILRMVKYDEIDDVIKILSLMPTAKRAKIVGEFKTQEESETLAGILKRIREGVPEKDLVDQTEKALDQQDAAAN
;
A
#
# COMPACT_ATOMS: atom_id res chain seq x y z
N MET A 1 18.32 -11.84 36.12
CA MET A 1 19.36 -11.90 35.04
C MET A 1 19.31 -13.20 34.22
N ILE A 2 18.85 -14.32 34.79
CA ILE A 2 18.71 -15.62 34.10
C ILE A 2 17.71 -15.61 32.92
N GLY A 3 16.60 -14.86 32.99
CA GLY A 3 15.61 -14.81 31.90
C GLY A 3 16.10 -14.15 30.60
N ARG A 4 17.02 -13.17 30.67
CA ARG A 4 17.60 -12.54 29.48
C ARG A 4 18.67 -13.42 28.82
N LEU A 5 19.38 -14.23 29.60
CA LEU A 5 20.34 -15.23 29.10
C LEU A 5 19.63 -16.38 28.37
N LEU A 6 18.51 -16.86 28.91
CA LEU A 6 17.72 -17.91 28.25
C LEU A 6 17.12 -17.46 26.92
N GLY A 7 16.63 -16.22 26.83
CA GLY A 7 16.15 -15.64 25.58
C GLY A 7 17.26 -15.51 24.52
N ALA A 8 18.47 -15.11 24.91
CA ALA A 8 19.60 -14.98 23.99
C ALA A 8 20.06 -16.34 23.40
N ILE A 9 20.02 -17.41 24.21
CA ILE A 9 20.39 -18.76 23.75
C ILE A 9 19.38 -19.29 22.72
N VAL A 10 18.09 -19.09 22.95
CA VAL A 10 17.03 -19.52 22.00
C VAL A 10 17.15 -18.80 20.66
N VAL A 11 17.44 -17.49 20.68
CA VAL A 11 17.65 -16.71 19.45
C VAL A 11 18.90 -17.18 18.70
N LEU A 12 19.98 -17.53 19.40
CA LEU A 12 21.19 -18.07 18.78
C LEU A 12 20.93 -19.41 18.10
N VAL A 13 20.21 -20.32 18.75
CA VAL A 13 19.86 -21.63 18.17
C VAL A 13 18.95 -21.46 16.95
N ALA A 14 17.95 -20.57 17.04
CA ALA A 14 17.07 -20.27 15.92
C ALA A 14 17.83 -19.67 14.73
N ALA A 15 18.75 -18.73 14.99
CA ALA A 15 19.58 -18.12 13.96
C ALA A 15 20.49 -19.15 13.26
N VAL A 16 21.08 -20.08 14.01
CA VAL A 16 21.88 -21.18 13.43
C VAL A 16 21.03 -22.10 12.57
N CYS A 17 19.84 -22.49 13.01
CA CYS A 17 18.92 -23.31 12.20
C CYS A 17 18.48 -22.60 10.90
N VAL A 18 18.19 -21.30 10.95
CA VAL A 18 17.81 -20.54 9.74
C VAL A 18 19.00 -20.44 8.79
N ALA A 19 20.21 -20.22 9.32
CA ALA A 19 21.42 -20.16 8.51
C ALA A 19 21.75 -21.51 7.81
N THR A 20 21.53 -22.65 8.49
CA THR A 20 21.78 -23.97 7.88
C THR A 20 20.80 -24.28 6.75
N VAL A 21 19.51 -23.97 6.93
CA VAL A 21 18.50 -24.17 5.87
C VAL A 21 18.78 -23.28 4.65
N LEU A 22 19.20 -22.03 4.88
CA LEU A 22 19.60 -21.13 3.79
C LEU A 22 20.85 -21.63 3.07
N ALA A 23 21.84 -22.16 3.78
CA ALA A 23 23.03 -22.72 3.18
C ALA A 23 22.72 -23.95 2.30
N GLU A 24 21.86 -24.85 2.77
CA GLU A 24 21.45 -26.05 2.02
C GLU A 24 20.66 -25.70 0.75
N THR A 25 19.71 -24.78 0.85
CA THR A 25 18.90 -24.32 -0.30
C THR A 25 19.75 -23.63 -1.36
N LEU A 26 20.70 -22.77 -0.95
CA LEU A 26 21.64 -22.13 -1.86
C LEU A 26 22.61 -23.14 -2.50
N ALA A 27 23.08 -24.14 -1.74
CA ALA A 27 23.95 -25.18 -2.29
C ALA A 27 23.23 -26.00 -3.36
N ILE A 28 21.99 -26.43 -3.11
CA ILE A 28 21.18 -27.17 -4.09
C ILE A 28 20.88 -26.31 -5.32
N GLY A 29 20.50 -25.05 -5.12
CA GLY A 29 20.27 -24.10 -6.20
C GLY A 29 21.51 -23.89 -7.08
N TYR A 30 22.67 -23.75 -6.45
CA TYR A 30 23.96 -23.59 -7.14
C TYR A 30 24.35 -24.84 -7.94
N LEU A 31 24.15 -26.04 -7.38
CA LEU A 31 24.39 -27.31 -8.08
C LEU A 31 23.45 -27.51 -9.28
N ARG A 32 22.20 -27.04 -9.19
CA ARG A 32 21.22 -27.06 -10.29
C ARG A 32 21.59 -26.07 -11.39
N TYR A 33 21.98 -24.84 -11.03
CA TYR A 33 22.40 -23.82 -12.00
C TYR A 33 23.65 -24.23 -12.79
N ARG A 34 24.59 -24.96 -12.15
CA ARG A 34 25.80 -25.47 -12.82
C ARG A 34 25.56 -26.70 -13.71
N GLY A 35 24.32 -27.16 -13.84
CA GLY A 35 23.92 -28.27 -14.74
C GLY A 35 24.40 -29.65 -14.30
N LYS A 36 24.86 -29.83 -13.05
CA LYS A 36 25.36 -31.13 -12.54
C LYS A 36 24.26 -32.03 -11.97
N LEU A 37 23.07 -31.49 -11.73
CA LEU A 37 21.87 -32.23 -11.36
C LEU A 37 21.02 -32.53 -12.61
N ASP A 38 21.53 -33.40 -13.47
CA ASP A 38 20.74 -34.04 -14.53
C ASP A 38 19.86 -35.14 -13.91
N GLU A 39 18.68 -35.38 -14.48
CA GLU A 39 17.68 -36.33 -13.97
C GLU A 39 18.29 -37.74 -13.78
N LYS A 40 19.24 -38.09 -14.66
CA LYS A 40 20.01 -39.33 -14.63
C LYS A 40 20.93 -39.46 -13.42
N THR A 41 21.48 -38.36 -12.92
CA THR A 41 22.38 -38.34 -11.76
C THR A 41 21.59 -38.51 -10.46
N VAL A 42 20.39 -37.93 -10.39
CA VAL A 42 19.48 -38.07 -9.24
C VAL A 42 18.98 -39.51 -9.12
N VAL A 43 18.59 -40.13 -10.25
CA VAL A 43 18.18 -41.55 -10.26
C VAL A 43 19.34 -42.46 -9.86
N LYS A 44 20.57 -42.18 -10.31
CA LYS A 44 21.77 -42.93 -9.86
C LYS A 44 22.04 -42.78 -8.37
N LEU A 45 21.89 -41.58 -7.82
CA LEU A 45 22.10 -41.33 -6.39
C LEU A 45 21.09 -42.08 -5.52
N ILE A 46 19.82 -42.10 -5.96
CA ILE A 46 18.73 -42.83 -5.29
C ILE A 46 18.93 -44.34 -5.41
N ALA A 47 19.40 -44.84 -6.56
CA ALA A 47 19.70 -46.26 -6.74
C ALA A 47 20.84 -46.74 -5.85
N VAL A 48 21.91 -45.95 -5.71
CA VAL A 48 23.05 -46.25 -4.82
C VAL A 48 22.63 -46.16 -3.35
N ALA A 49 21.80 -45.18 -2.98
CA ALA A 49 21.28 -45.05 -1.61
C ALA A 49 20.34 -46.21 -1.22
N ASN A 50 19.62 -46.80 -2.18
CA ASN A 50 18.80 -48.00 -1.99
C ASN A 50 19.60 -49.31 -2.04
N GLY A 51 20.94 -49.26 -2.11
CA GLY A 51 21.80 -50.44 -2.07
C GLY A 51 21.75 -51.29 -3.35
N ALA A 52 21.24 -50.74 -4.46
CA ALA A 52 21.32 -51.40 -5.76
C ALA A 52 22.67 -51.06 -6.41
N ASP A 53 23.58 -52.02 -6.44
CA ASP A 53 24.77 -51.96 -7.30
C ASP A 53 24.29 -51.79 -8.75
N ALA A 54 24.45 -50.59 -9.31
CA ALA A 54 24.13 -50.34 -10.70
C ALA A 54 25.11 -51.16 -11.57
N PRO A 55 24.64 -52.16 -12.33
CA PRO A 55 25.50 -52.81 -13.30
C PRO A 55 25.91 -51.75 -14.33
N LEU A 56 27.22 -51.62 -14.58
CA LEU A 56 27.71 -50.93 -15.77
C LEU A 56 26.95 -51.54 -16.97
N PRO A 57 26.25 -50.75 -17.80
CA PRO A 57 25.56 -51.30 -18.95
C PRO A 57 26.61 -52.00 -19.83
N PRO A 58 26.38 -53.25 -20.25
CA PRO A 58 27.26 -53.91 -21.19
C PRO A 58 27.37 -53.00 -22.42
N SER A 59 28.61 -52.78 -22.87
CA SER A 59 28.94 -51.93 -23.99
C SER A 59 27.93 -52.12 -25.13
N ALA A 60 27.34 -51.02 -25.61
CA ALA A 60 26.33 -50.94 -26.66
C ALA A 60 26.71 -51.64 -27.99
N ARG A 61 27.90 -52.23 -28.09
CA ARG A 61 28.36 -53.00 -29.25
C ARG A 61 27.76 -54.40 -29.36
N ALA A 62 27.28 -55.00 -28.26
CA ALA A 62 26.76 -56.38 -28.28
C ALA A 62 25.26 -56.51 -28.60
N ARG A 63 24.51 -55.41 -28.73
CA ARG A 63 23.06 -55.41 -29.05
C ARG A 63 22.72 -54.95 -30.47
N ALA A 64 23.69 -54.45 -31.24
CA ALA A 64 23.43 -53.83 -32.54
C ALA A 64 23.29 -54.82 -33.71
N GLU A 65 23.52 -56.12 -33.51
CA GLU A 65 23.58 -57.10 -34.62
C GLU A 65 22.29 -57.89 -34.86
N ASN A 66 21.23 -57.68 -34.07
CA ASN A 66 19.94 -58.38 -34.22
C ASN A 66 18.71 -57.46 -34.11
N GLU A 67 18.84 -56.16 -34.44
CA GLU A 67 17.65 -55.33 -34.63
C GLU A 67 17.17 -55.48 -36.10
N PRO A 68 15.90 -55.87 -36.34
CA PRO A 68 15.33 -55.78 -37.68
C PRO A 68 15.47 -54.33 -38.15
N GLY A 69 15.90 -54.13 -39.40
CA GLY A 69 16.08 -52.79 -39.98
C GLY A 69 14.81 -51.96 -39.82
N PRO A 70 14.92 -50.61 -39.73
CA PRO A 70 13.80 -49.75 -39.41
C PRO A 70 12.62 -50.04 -40.35
N GLU A 71 11.50 -50.48 -39.78
CA GLU A 71 10.26 -50.69 -40.50
C GLU A 71 9.91 -49.38 -41.22
N GLN A 72 9.92 -49.38 -42.55
CA GLN A 72 9.60 -48.20 -43.32
C GLN A 72 8.10 -47.95 -43.20
N ALA A 73 7.73 -46.81 -42.62
CA ALA A 73 6.33 -46.43 -42.45
C ALA A 73 5.59 -46.46 -43.79
N SER A 74 4.39 -47.06 -43.81
CA SER A 74 3.56 -47.08 -45.01
C SER A 74 3.10 -45.66 -45.34
N LEU A 75 2.83 -45.39 -46.63
CA LEU A 75 2.34 -44.07 -47.05
C LEU A 75 1.01 -43.70 -46.37
N GLU A 76 0.18 -44.69 -46.05
CA GLU A 76 -1.08 -44.51 -45.32
C GLU A 76 -0.85 -44.10 -43.86
N ASP A 77 0.16 -44.67 -43.20
CA ASP A 77 0.51 -44.29 -41.82
C ASP A 77 1.03 -42.85 -41.74
N VAL A 78 1.85 -42.45 -42.72
CA VAL A 78 2.34 -41.06 -42.82
C VAL A 78 1.20 -40.08 -43.08
N ALA A 79 0.25 -40.43 -43.95
CA ALA A 79 -0.92 -39.59 -44.22
C ALA A 79 -1.81 -39.46 -42.97
N ARG A 80 -2.03 -40.56 -42.24
CA ARG A 80 -2.80 -40.58 -40.99
C ARG A 80 -2.14 -39.75 -39.90
N GLU A 81 -0.83 -39.88 -39.73
CA GLU A 81 -0.10 -39.10 -38.74
C GLU A 81 -0.14 -37.60 -39.05
N ARG A 82 -0.01 -37.23 -40.33
CA ARG A 82 -0.16 -35.82 -40.76
C ARG A 82 -1.57 -35.29 -40.47
N ALA A 83 -2.61 -36.08 -40.71
CA ALA A 83 -3.99 -35.69 -40.41
C ALA A 83 -4.21 -35.48 -38.91
N LEU A 84 -3.68 -36.38 -38.07
CA LEU A 84 -3.74 -36.23 -36.60
C LEU A 84 -3.00 -34.98 -36.13
N ARG A 85 -1.78 -34.74 -36.65
CA ARG A 85 -1.00 -33.54 -36.32
C ARG A 85 -1.72 -32.25 -36.74
N SER A 86 -2.36 -32.24 -37.91
CA SER A 86 -3.16 -31.09 -38.35
C SER A 86 -4.30 -30.80 -37.39
N ARG A 87 -5.05 -31.83 -37.00
CA ARG A 87 -6.14 -31.71 -36.03
C ARG A 87 -5.65 -31.23 -34.66
N ASP A 88 -4.51 -31.72 -34.20
CA ASP A 88 -3.93 -31.30 -32.93
C ASP A 88 -3.54 -29.81 -32.94
N ILE A 89 -3.06 -29.31 -34.09
CA ILE A 89 -2.78 -27.88 -34.28
C ILE A 89 -4.07 -27.07 -34.22
N GLU A 90 -5.11 -27.47 -34.96
CA GLU A 90 -6.42 -26.80 -34.95
C GLU A 90 -7.03 -26.73 -33.53
N LEU A 91 -6.95 -27.81 -32.76
CA LEU A 91 -7.42 -27.85 -31.37
C LEU A 91 -6.61 -26.91 -30.47
N ARG A 92 -5.30 -26.80 -30.69
CA ARG A 92 -4.45 -25.85 -29.95
C ARG A 92 -4.78 -24.41 -30.31
N GLU A 93 -4.99 -24.11 -31.58
CA GLU A 93 -5.39 -22.77 -32.03
C GLU A 93 -6.73 -22.36 -31.44
N LEU A 94 -7.71 -23.27 -31.44
CA LEU A 94 -9.00 -23.06 -30.78
C LEU A 94 -8.82 -22.78 -29.28
N ALA A 95 -8.07 -23.63 -28.58
CA ALA A 95 -7.83 -23.47 -27.15
C ALA A 95 -7.08 -22.16 -26.81
N LEU A 96 -6.13 -21.74 -27.65
CA LEU A 96 -5.45 -20.46 -27.50
C LEU A 96 -6.39 -19.28 -27.73
N GLY A 97 -7.27 -19.37 -28.72
CA GLY A 97 -8.32 -18.38 -28.99
C GLY A 97 -9.28 -18.22 -27.80
N ASP A 98 -9.77 -19.33 -27.26
CA ASP A 98 -10.67 -19.35 -26.11
C ASP A 98 -10.00 -18.77 -24.85
N ASN A 99 -8.75 -19.15 -24.59
CA ASN A 99 -7.99 -18.62 -23.46
C ASN A 99 -7.73 -17.12 -23.60
N LEU A 100 -7.42 -16.64 -24.80
CA LEU A 100 -7.20 -15.22 -25.05
C LEU A 100 -8.49 -14.41 -24.84
N ALA A 101 -9.63 -14.92 -25.34
CA ALA A 101 -10.93 -14.30 -25.12
C ALA A 101 -11.31 -14.26 -23.62
N MET A 102 -11.00 -15.33 -22.88
CA MET A 102 -11.18 -15.37 -21.43
C MET A 102 -10.33 -14.32 -20.73
N VAL A 103 -9.03 -14.24 -21.03
CA VAL A 103 -8.11 -13.25 -20.43
C VAL A 103 -8.56 -11.82 -20.72
N GLN A 104 -8.99 -11.54 -21.95
CA GLN A 104 -9.53 -10.22 -22.31
C GLN A 104 -10.78 -9.87 -21.49
N THR A 105 -11.66 -10.84 -21.30
CA THR A 105 -12.89 -10.66 -20.51
C THR A 105 -12.57 -10.39 -19.04
N GLU A 106 -11.65 -11.16 -18.44
CA GLU A 106 -11.22 -10.95 -17.06
C GLU A 106 -10.46 -9.63 -16.88
N TYR A 107 -9.65 -9.23 -17.85
CA TYR A 107 -8.98 -7.93 -17.84
C TYR A 107 -9.96 -6.77 -17.89
N ALA A 108 -11.00 -6.86 -18.73
CA ALA A 108 -12.06 -5.86 -18.78
C ALA A 108 -12.84 -5.75 -17.46
N LYS A 109 -13.17 -6.89 -16.84
CA LYS A 109 -13.79 -6.92 -15.50
C LYS A 109 -12.90 -6.26 -14.45
N LEU A 110 -11.61 -6.56 -14.45
CA LEU A 110 -10.67 -5.99 -13.49
C LEU A 110 -10.56 -4.46 -13.62
N ILE A 111 -10.60 -3.94 -14.84
CA ILE A 111 -10.65 -2.49 -15.08
C ILE A 111 -11.93 -1.90 -14.49
N ASP A 112 -13.10 -2.48 -14.76
CA ASP A 112 -14.38 -1.97 -14.24
C ASP A 112 -14.43 -2.03 -12.70
N GLU A 113 -13.93 -3.11 -12.10
CA GLU A 113 -13.83 -3.24 -10.64
C GLU A 113 -12.89 -2.19 -10.03
N LYS A 114 -11.75 -1.94 -10.66
CA LYS A 114 -10.81 -0.89 -10.24
C LYS A 114 -11.45 0.49 -10.32
N ASP A 115 -12.12 0.79 -11.42
CA ASP A 115 -12.80 2.07 -11.61
C ASP A 115 -13.93 2.25 -10.59
N ARG A 116 -14.70 1.19 -10.33
CA ARG A 116 -15.72 1.18 -9.28
C ARG A 116 -15.11 1.43 -7.90
N TYR A 117 -13.99 0.78 -7.58
CA TYR A 117 -13.31 0.98 -6.31
C TYR A 117 -12.81 2.42 -6.15
N GLU A 118 -12.17 3.00 -7.17
CA GLU A 118 -11.70 4.39 -7.11
C GLU A 118 -12.87 5.39 -7.00
N ARG A 119 -14.01 5.13 -7.66
CA ARG A 119 -15.24 5.92 -7.47
C ARG A 119 -15.72 5.87 -6.02
N ILE A 120 -15.80 4.67 -5.42
CA ILE A 120 -16.23 4.50 -4.02
C ILE A 120 -15.27 5.20 -3.07
N LYS A 121 -13.96 5.03 -3.26
CA LYS A 121 -12.92 5.64 -2.44
C LYS A 121 -12.95 7.16 -2.51
N THR A 122 -13.14 7.71 -3.71
CA THR A 122 -13.26 9.16 -3.91
C THR A 122 -14.52 9.69 -3.23
N ALA A 123 -15.67 9.02 -3.41
CA ALA A 123 -16.92 9.40 -2.75
C ALA A 123 -16.82 9.33 -1.22
N PHE A 124 -16.19 8.27 -0.69
CA PHE A 124 -16.00 8.11 0.75
C PHE A 124 -15.05 9.16 1.33
N ARG A 125 -13.97 9.52 0.62
CA ARG A 125 -13.10 10.63 1.01
C ARG A 125 -13.86 11.95 1.04
N GLY A 126 -14.67 12.23 0.02
CA GLY A 126 -15.53 13.42 -0.01
C GLY A 126 -16.48 13.47 1.19
N GLN A 127 -17.14 12.35 1.52
CA GLN A 127 -18.01 12.27 2.70
C GLN A 127 -17.26 12.47 4.02
N LEU A 128 -16.03 11.95 4.14
CA LEU A 128 -15.20 12.16 5.33
C LEU A 128 -14.78 13.61 5.48
N ASP A 129 -14.43 14.28 4.38
CA ASP A 129 -14.02 15.67 4.40
C ASP A 129 -15.22 16.58 4.70
N GLU A 130 -16.39 16.33 4.09
CA GLU A 130 -17.64 17.01 4.42
C GLU A 130 -18.04 16.82 5.89
N LEU A 131 -17.94 15.60 6.41
CA LEU A 131 -18.22 15.32 7.82
C LEU A 131 -17.25 16.04 8.75
N ARG A 132 -15.95 16.07 8.42
CA ARG A 132 -14.94 16.79 9.20
C ARG A 132 -15.20 18.28 9.20
N GLU A 133 -15.44 18.87 8.02
CA GLU A 133 -15.75 20.29 7.89
C GLU A 133 -17.04 20.64 8.64
N GLY A 134 -18.09 19.82 8.50
CA GLY A 134 -19.36 19.98 9.20
C GLY A 134 -19.21 19.87 10.73
N VAL A 135 -18.42 18.92 11.24
CA VAL A 135 -18.14 18.78 12.67
C VAL A 135 -17.33 19.97 13.18
N LEU A 136 -16.31 20.41 12.45
CA LEU A 136 -15.51 21.58 12.83
C LEU A 136 -16.36 22.86 12.84
N ALA A 137 -17.21 23.07 11.82
CA ALA A 137 -18.13 24.19 11.77
C ALA A 137 -19.12 24.16 12.94
N ASN A 138 -19.77 23.02 13.18
CA ASN A 138 -20.72 22.84 14.29
C ASN A 138 -20.05 23.03 15.67
N ASN A 139 -18.84 22.52 15.87
CA ASN A 139 -18.11 22.67 17.12
C ASN A 139 -17.70 24.13 17.35
N ARG A 140 -17.27 24.84 16.29
CA ARG A 140 -16.96 26.28 16.35
C ARG A 140 -18.19 27.10 16.68
N ASP A 141 -19.33 26.80 16.05
CA ASP A 141 -20.60 27.47 16.35
C ASP A 141 -21.08 27.19 17.78
N THR A 142 -20.89 25.96 18.26
CA THR A 142 -21.19 25.60 19.64
C THR A 142 -20.29 26.34 20.62
N ALA A 143 -18.97 26.38 20.37
CA ALA A 143 -18.02 27.13 21.20
C ALA A 143 -18.34 28.62 21.23
N ARG A 144 -18.69 29.21 20.08
CA ARG A 144 -19.18 30.58 19.96
C ARG A 144 -20.44 30.80 20.77
N ALA A 145 -21.45 29.93 20.63
CA ALA A 145 -22.71 30.04 21.37
C ALA A 145 -22.50 29.93 22.89
N ILE A 146 -21.58 29.08 23.35
CA ILE A 146 -21.22 28.98 24.77
C ILE A 146 -20.61 30.30 25.25
N LEU A 147 -19.66 30.87 24.50
CA LEU A 147 -19.03 32.14 24.86
C LEU A 147 -19.99 33.34 24.81
N GLU A 148 -20.92 33.37 23.85
CA GLU A 148 -21.95 34.41 23.72
C GLU A 148 -22.96 34.42 24.89
N ASN A 149 -23.25 33.24 25.44
CA ASN A 149 -24.17 33.05 26.56
C ASN A 149 -23.48 33.15 27.93
N MET A 150 -22.15 33.07 27.96
CA MET A 150 -21.37 33.24 29.18
C MET A 150 -21.38 34.70 29.66
N LYS A 151 -21.14 34.93 30.96
CA LYS A 151 -20.96 36.28 31.49
C LYS A 151 -19.71 36.92 30.87
N PRO A 152 -19.72 38.22 30.49
CA PRO A 152 -18.60 38.86 29.82
C PRO A 152 -17.24 38.70 30.51
N LYS A 153 -17.22 38.80 31.85
CA LYS A 153 -16.01 38.61 32.66
C LYS A 153 -15.44 37.20 32.54
N GLN A 154 -16.29 36.17 32.55
CA GLN A 154 -15.87 34.77 32.41
C GLN A 154 -15.42 34.47 30.98
N ALA A 155 -16.09 35.03 29.97
CA ALA A 155 -15.69 34.89 28.57
C ALA A 155 -14.31 35.50 28.32
N LYS A 156 -14.00 36.67 28.91
CA LYS A 156 -12.64 37.24 28.91
C LYS A 156 -11.62 36.29 29.50
N ASP A 157 -11.88 35.77 30.70
CA ASP A 157 -10.95 34.86 31.39
C ASP A 157 -10.70 33.59 30.55
N GLN A 158 -11.73 33.07 29.86
CA GLN A 158 -11.60 31.94 28.96
C GLN A 158 -10.77 32.28 27.72
N ILE A 159 -10.97 33.45 27.10
CA ILE A 159 -10.18 33.92 25.96
C ILE A 159 -8.70 34.05 26.34
N LEU A 160 -8.40 34.63 27.50
CA LEU A 160 -7.02 34.76 27.98
C LEU A 160 -6.36 33.39 28.21
N ARG A 161 -7.12 32.39 28.68
CA ARG A 161 -6.62 31.01 28.78
C ARG A 161 -6.32 30.42 27.41
N MET A 162 -7.21 30.58 26.44
CA MET A 162 -6.99 30.09 25.07
C MET A 162 -5.73 30.70 24.45
N VAL A 163 -5.54 32.02 24.61
CA VAL A 163 -4.32 32.70 24.17
C VAL A 163 -3.07 32.15 24.86
N LYS A 164 -3.15 31.85 26.16
CA LYS A 164 -2.05 31.23 26.92
C LYS A 164 -1.70 29.82 26.43
N TYR A 165 -2.66 29.09 25.87
CA TYR A 165 -2.47 27.77 25.28
C TYR A 165 -2.18 27.81 23.77
N ASP A 166 -1.82 28.98 23.22
CA ASP A 166 -1.48 29.19 21.80
C ASP A 166 -2.66 28.99 20.83
N GLU A 167 -3.90 29.06 21.33
CA GLU A 167 -5.13 28.92 20.54
C GLU A 167 -5.65 30.29 20.02
N ILE A 168 -4.73 31.20 19.68
CA ILE A 168 -5.07 32.59 19.28
C ILE A 168 -5.93 32.62 18.01
N ASP A 169 -5.65 31.72 17.07
CA ASP A 169 -6.34 31.65 15.78
C ASP A 169 -7.80 31.23 15.90
N ASP A 170 -8.11 30.34 16.84
CA ASP A 170 -9.49 29.94 17.13
C ASP A 170 -10.25 31.04 17.87
N VAL A 171 -9.59 31.76 18.78
CA VAL A 171 -10.16 32.97 19.42
C VAL A 171 -10.54 34.01 18.37
N ILE A 172 -9.67 34.26 17.39
CA ILE A 172 -9.91 35.19 16.29
C ILE A 172 -11.16 34.79 15.49
N LYS A 173 -11.23 33.51 15.07
CA LYS A 173 -12.38 32.98 14.33
C LYS A 173 -13.67 33.15 15.12
N ILE A 174 -13.68 32.76 16.40
CA ILE A 174 -14.87 32.87 17.26
C ILE A 174 -15.29 34.34 17.46
N LEU A 175 -14.35 35.24 17.75
CA LEU A 175 -14.66 36.66 17.97
C LEU A 175 -15.09 37.38 16.68
N SER A 176 -14.55 37.00 15.52
CA SER A 176 -14.92 37.61 14.24
C SER A 176 -16.38 37.35 13.87
N LEU A 177 -16.86 36.12 14.11
CA LEU A 177 -18.23 35.65 13.83
C LEU A 177 -19.25 36.03 14.92
N MET A 178 -18.79 36.58 16.05
CA MET A 178 -19.65 36.96 17.16
C MET A 178 -20.44 38.25 16.87
N PRO A 179 -21.72 38.36 17.29
CA PRO A 179 -22.49 39.61 17.22
C PRO A 179 -21.77 40.79 17.90
N THR A 180 -21.77 41.94 17.24
CA THR A 180 -21.06 43.16 17.65
C THR A 180 -21.36 43.56 19.09
N ALA A 181 -22.62 43.48 19.51
CA ALA A 181 -23.06 43.85 20.86
C ALA A 181 -22.48 42.94 21.97
N LYS A 182 -22.35 41.64 21.71
CA LYS A 182 -21.77 40.67 22.66
C LYS A 182 -20.26 40.79 22.69
N ARG A 183 -19.64 40.91 21.51
CA ARG A 183 -18.20 41.17 21.37
C ARG A 183 -17.77 42.42 22.13
N ALA A 184 -18.50 43.54 21.96
CA ALA A 184 -18.19 44.79 22.66
C ALA A 184 -18.22 44.65 24.19
N LYS A 185 -19.18 43.88 24.73
CA LYS A 185 -19.29 43.62 26.17
C LYS A 185 -18.11 42.80 26.70
N ILE A 186 -17.66 41.79 25.96
CA ILE A 186 -16.52 40.96 26.35
C ILE A 186 -15.21 41.78 26.24
N VAL A 187 -15.04 42.50 25.15
CA VAL A 187 -13.89 43.39 24.92
C VAL A 187 -13.78 44.47 25.99
N GLY A 188 -14.91 45.04 26.45
CA GLY A 188 -14.94 46.03 27.52
C GLY A 188 -14.52 45.52 28.91
N GLU A 189 -14.36 44.21 29.09
CA GLU A 189 -13.87 43.63 30.36
C GLU A 189 -12.33 43.49 30.40
N PHE A 190 -11.63 43.67 29.29
CA PHE A 190 -10.16 43.74 29.23
C PHE A 190 -9.72 45.12 29.77
N LYS A 191 -9.34 45.17 31.06
CA LYS A 191 -9.12 46.44 31.79
C LYS A 191 -7.67 46.66 32.18
N THR A 192 -6.86 45.61 32.25
CA THR A 192 -5.43 45.76 32.57
C THR A 192 -4.63 46.10 31.31
N GLN A 193 -3.44 46.65 31.51
CA GLN A 193 -2.54 47.03 30.41
C GLN A 193 -2.13 45.81 29.58
N GLU A 194 -1.71 44.72 30.23
CA GLU A 194 -1.31 43.47 29.58
C GLU A 194 -2.48 42.80 28.80
N GLU A 195 -3.69 42.85 29.37
CA GLU A 195 -4.92 42.39 28.71
C GLU A 195 -5.22 43.21 27.44
N SER A 196 -5.01 44.53 27.51
CA SER A 196 -5.27 45.45 26.40
C SER A 196 -4.29 45.25 25.25
N GLU A 197 -3.02 44.97 25.54
CA GLU A 197 -2.01 44.64 24.53
C GLU A 197 -2.33 43.32 23.82
N THR A 198 -2.75 42.31 24.57
CA THR A 198 -3.20 41.03 24.02
C THR A 198 -4.40 41.21 23.09
N LEU A 199 -5.40 41.98 23.52
CA LEU A 199 -6.57 42.31 22.72
C LEU A 199 -6.18 43.09 21.45
N ALA A 200 -5.27 44.05 21.54
CA ALA A 200 -4.78 44.80 20.38
C ALA A 200 -4.12 43.88 19.35
N GLY A 201 -3.37 42.88 19.81
CA GLY A 201 -2.81 41.82 18.95
C GLY A 201 -3.89 41.01 18.24
N ILE A 202 -4.92 40.57 18.96
CA ILE A 202 -6.07 39.83 18.39
C ILE A 202 -6.80 40.68 17.35
N LEU A 203 -7.11 41.94 17.67
CA LEU A 203 -7.82 42.85 16.75
C LEU A 203 -6.98 43.19 15.51
N LYS A 204 -5.66 43.33 15.65
CA LYS A 204 -4.76 43.52 14.52
C LYS A 204 -4.82 42.33 13.55
N ARG A 205 -4.74 41.10 14.07
CA ARG A 205 -4.83 39.88 13.24
C ARG A 205 -6.20 39.73 12.56
N ILE A 206 -7.30 40.03 13.27
CA ILE A 206 -8.65 40.08 12.67
C ILE A 206 -8.68 41.05 11.49
N ARG A 207 -8.10 42.24 11.63
CA ARG A 207 -8.06 43.25 10.56
C ARG A 207 -7.20 42.83 9.38
N GLU A 208 -6.13 42.08 9.64
CA GLU A 208 -5.21 41.57 8.60
C GLU A 208 -5.77 40.33 7.88
N GLY A 209 -6.88 39.75 8.36
CA GLY A 209 -7.48 38.55 7.81
C GLY A 209 -6.73 37.25 8.16
N VAL A 210 -5.84 37.29 9.15
CA VAL A 210 -5.11 36.13 9.66
C VAL A 210 -6.00 35.40 10.67
N PRO A 211 -6.18 34.06 10.57
CA PRO A 211 -5.35 33.09 9.85
C PRO A 211 -5.86 32.68 8.46
N GLU A 212 -7.02 33.15 8.00
CA GLU A 212 -7.63 32.69 6.74
C GLU A 212 -6.77 33.03 5.52
N LYS A 213 -6.21 34.24 5.48
CA LYS A 213 -5.30 34.67 4.42
C LYS A 213 -4.05 33.79 4.34
N ASP A 214 -3.43 33.49 5.47
CA ASP A 214 -2.20 32.69 5.52
C ASP A 214 -2.43 31.25 5.04
N LEU A 215 -3.62 30.69 5.32
CA LEU A 215 -4.01 29.38 4.82
C LEU A 215 -4.22 29.39 3.30
N VAL A 216 -4.83 30.44 2.74
CA VAL A 216 -5.02 30.59 1.30
C VAL A 216 -3.66 30.70 0.60
N ASP A 217 -2.79 31.59 1.08
CA ASP A 217 -1.45 31.79 0.52
C ASP A 217 -0.58 30.52 0.59
N GLN A 218 -0.73 29.70 1.63
CA GLN A 218 -0.05 28.40 1.76
C GLN A 218 -0.62 27.36 0.79
N THR A 219 -1.94 27.32 0.62
CA THR A 219 -2.60 26.37 -0.28
C THR A 219 -2.26 26.67 -1.73
N GLU A 220 -2.26 27.96 -2.13
CA GLU A 220 -1.83 28.39 -3.47
C GLU A 220 -0.39 27.95 -3.77
N LYS A 221 0.54 28.18 -2.83
CA LYS A 221 1.94 27.74 -2.99
C LYS A 221 2.08 26.21 -3.09
N ALA A 222 1.25 25.45 -2.37
CA ALA A 222 1.29 23.99 -2.41
C ALA A 222 0.78 23.45 -3.75
N LEU A 223 -0.28 24.06 -4.30
CA LEU A 223 -0.81 23.73 -5.62
C LEU A 223 0.22 24.05 -6.73
N ASP A 224 0.84 25.23 -6.68
CA ASP A 224 1.88 25.63 -7.63
C ASP A 224 3.09 24.66 -7.63
N GLN A 225 3.46 24.14 -6.45
CA GLN A 225 4.54 23.14 -6.31
C GLN A 225 4.13 21.76 -6.84
N GLN A 226 2.86 21.39 -6.69
CA GLN A 226 2.34 20.11 -7.16
C GLN A 226 2.21 20.09 -8.69
N ASP A 227 1.79 21.20 -9.29
CA ASP A 227 1.73 21.36 -10.75
C ASP A 227 3.13 21.47 -11.39
N ALA A 228 4.09 22.06 -10.68
CA ALA A 228 5.50 22.08 -11.10
C ALA A 228 6.19 20.71 -11.01
N ALA A 229 5.71 19.80 -10.15
CA ALA A 229 6.22 18.43 -10.04
C ALA A 229 5.56 17.44 -11.01
N ALA A 230 4.43 17.83 -11.61
CA ALA A 230 3.67 17.03 -12.57
C ALA A 230 4.05 17.32 -14.04
N ASN A 231 4.80 18.39 -14.31
CA ASN A 231 5.36 18.75 -15.63
C ASN A 231 6.87 18.46 -15.69
#